data_AF-A0A0P0UQV9-F1
#
_entry.id   AF-A0A0P0UQV9-F1
#
_cell.length_a   1.000
_cell.length_b   1.000
_cell.length_c   1.000
_cell.angle_alpha   90.00
_cell.angle_beta   90.00
_cell.angle_gamma   90.00
#
_symmetry.space_group_name_H-M   'P 1'
#
loop_
_entity.id
_entity.type
_entity.pdbx_description
1 polymer ?
#
loop_
_entity_poly.entity_id
_entity_poly.type
_entity_poly.pdbx_seq_one_letter_code
_entity_poly.pdbx_strand_id
1 'polypeptide(L)'
;MALDNYTGKYTGAGQTIVIIDQGISTSYTNSNVVYSYDFADNDSNAVNSGGNHGGMVANVAQQVASGVKIIHLKVFSDGSSGAYFSDIEEALQWVVNNTNTYNITAVNMSLVSGNVQTPSVWLGSDEYQALDDKGVIVTVASGNSKASYATDGVNCLSSSESVISVSATDINGDFTNFSQQHKDLTDVASLGKNVNVIDDSGVVHSISGTSFSAPTIAGAAAILQEAAIDLLGHKLTDEEFLDLIQKTGDKVTNYTINDGTSTAVSSNYFDKDVLVDALSMSDTITTINDGTIATAQKIGVLTTGTKLLTDSVTKSIDDKDFYQFELTKESSVDFLLSGLDSDIDLNLYDGNGKAIHQGWAWGSVDIAYQETLAAGTYYVGVDYYDGVNQADSSTYNLSLTVDNGALTPTSTSTSTSTSTSTSTSTSTSTSTSTSTPTSTPTSTPDDGKIATAQKIGVLTTGTKLLTDSVTKSIDDKDFYQFELTKESSVDFLLSNLDSDIDLNLYDGNGKAIHEGWAWGSVDIAYQETLAAGTYYVGVDYYDGYNYYDGVNQVDSSAYNLSLTIAPVGYTEINLANAVAYLETHQNEYNDQIVL
;
A
#
# COMPACT_ATOMS: atom_id res chain seq x y z
N MET A 1 -15.22 -8.77 14.24
CA MET A 1 -16.59 -9.25 13.89
C MET A 1 -16.69 -10.76 14.03
N ALA A 2 -17.88 -11.35 13.75
CA ALA A 2 -18.04 -12.79 13.51
C ALA A 2 -17.74 -13.11 12.03
N LEU A 3 -17.34 -14.37 11.75
CA LEU A 3 -17.09 -14.88 10.40
C LEU A 3 -18.31 -14.69 9.47
N ASP A 4 -19.51 -14.86 10.03
CA ASP A 4 -20.76 -14.98 9.30
C ASP A 4 -21.54 -13.65 9.26
N ASN A 5 -20.86 -12.51 9.01
CA ASN A 5 -21.55 -11.20 8.96
C ASN A 5 -22.49 -11.06 7.75
N TYR A 6 -22.31 -11.88 6.70
CA TYR A 6 -23.21 -12.03 5.57
C TYR A 6 -24.20 -13.20 5.76
N THR A 7 -25.49 -12.95 5.49
CA THR A 7 -26.58 -13.96 5.58
C THR A 7 -27.53 -13.91 4.38
N GLY A 8 -27.03 -13.52 3.20
CA GLY A 8 -27.81 -13.33 1.98
C GLY A 8 -27.99 -14.60 1.12
N LYS A 9 -28.09 -14.41 -0.20
CA LYS A 9 -28.40 -15.48 -1.17
C LYS A 9 -27.18 -16.29 -1.65
N TYR A 10 -26.00 -15.68 -1.69
CA TYR A 10 -24.77 -16.32 -2.14
C TYR A 10 -24.17 -17.20 -1.03
N THR A 11 -23.45 -18.24 -1.40
CA THR A 11 -22.89 -19.24 -0.48
C THR A 11 -21.49 -19.74 -0.86
N GLY A 12 -20.90 -19.23 -1.94
CA GLY A 12 -19.74 -19.84 -2.61
C GLY A 12 -20.11 -20.97 -3.56
N ALA A 13 -21.39 -21.08 -3.94
CA ALA A 13 -21.90 -22.16 -4.77
C ALA A 13 -21.23 -22.17 -6.15
N GLY A 14 -20.85 -23.37 -6.61
CA GLY A 14 -20.15 -23.56 -7.88
C GLY A 14 -18.64 -23.30 -7.82
N GLN A 15 -18.17 -22.46 -6.90
CA GLN A 15 -16.76 -22.17 -6.66
C GLN A 15 -16.03 -23.31 -5.92
N THR A 16 -14.71 -23.33 -6.04
CA THR A 16 -13.83 -24.26 -5.33
C THR A 16 -12.69 -23.51 -4.65
N ILE A 17 -12.42 -23.83 -3.37
CA ILE A 17 -11.25 -23.37 -2.63
C ILE A 17 -10.27 -24.54 -2.49
N VAL A 18 -8.99 -24.29 -2.76
CA VAL A 18 -7.90 -25.22 -2.43
C VAL A 18 -7.34 -24.86 -1.05
N ILE A 19 -7.14 -25.87 -0.21
CA ILE A 19 -6.50 -25.77 1.10
C ILE A 19 -5.16 -26.48 1.01
N ILE A 20 -4.07 -25.72 1.04
CA ILE A 20 -2.68 -26.22 1.03
C ILE A 20 -2.19 -26.21 2.48
N ASP A 21 -2.22 -27.36 3.14
CA ASP A 21 -2.05 -27.48 4.60
C ASP A 21 -1.61 -28.91 5.00
N GLN A 22 -1.87 -29.31 6.24
CA GLN A 22 -1.65 -30.65 6.80
C GLN A 22 -2.57 -31.74 6.24
N GLY A 23 -3.52 -31.41 5.36
CA GLY A 23 -4.50 -32.33 4.78
C GLY A 23 -5.81 -32.48 5.57
N ILE A 24 -6.56 -33.52 5.21
CA ILE A 24 -7.88 -33.86 5.74
C ILE A 24 -7.76 -34.32 7.20
N SER A 25 -8.50 -33.67 8.10
CA SER A 25 -8.66 -34.08 9.50
C SER A 25 -9.64 -35.26 9.63
N THR A 26 -9.39 -36.13 10.62
CA THR A 26 -10.31 -37.19 11.07
C THR A 26 -11.21 -36.79 12.25
N SER A 27 -11.25 -35.49 12.59
CA SER A 27 -12.08 -34.91 13.67
C SER A 27 -12.83 -33.63 13.24
N TYR A 28 -12.40 -33.02 12.15
CA TYR A 28 -12.99 -31.82 11.53
C TYR A 28 -13.15 -32.10 10.04
N THR A 29 -13.99 -33.07 9.69
CA THR A 29 -14.25 -33.42 8.29
C THR A 29 -15.01 -32.31 7.60
N ASN A 30 -14.67 -32.07 6.32
CA ASN A 30 -15.27 -31.00 5.53
C ASN A 30 -16.32 -31.57 4.57
N SER A 31 -17.39 -30.81 4.35
CA SER A 31 -18.36 -31.16 3.32
C SER A 31 -17.80 -30.86 1.92
N ASN A 32 -18.45 -31.33 0.86
CA ASN A 32 -18.14 -30.94 -0.52
C ASN A 32 -16.65 -31.06 -0.96
N VAL A 33 -15.87 -31.98 -0.36
CA VAL A 33 -14.51 -32.26 -0.81
C VAL A 33 -14.56 -32.96 -2.18
N VAL A 34 -13.99 -32.33 -3.20
CA VAL A 34 -14.05 -32.82 -4.60
C VAL A 34 -12.75 -33.43 -5.13
N TYR A 35 -11.61 -33.10 -4.50
CA TYR A 35 -10.32 -33.70 -4.77
C TYR A 35 -9.43 -33.65 -3.53
N SER A 36 -8.47 -34.56 -3.42
CA SER A 36 -7.40 -34.48 -2.44
C SER A 36 -6.17 -35.27 -2.87
N TYR A 37 -4.98 -34.78 -2.55
CA TYR A 37 -3.71 -35.44 -2.84
C TYR A 37 -2.66 -35.12 -1.75
N ASP A 38 -1.66 -35.97 -1.60
CA ASP A 38 -0.54 -35.80 -0.68
C ASP A 38 0.75 -35.62 -1.47
N PHE A 39 1.29 -34.41 -1.46
CA PHE A 39 2.56 -34.09 -2.12
C PHE A 39 3.76 -34.46 -1.25
N ALA A 40 3.63 -34.40 0.08
CA ALA A 40 4.74 -34.61 1.00
C ALA A 40 5.09 -36.11 1.20
N ASP A 41 4.11 -37.00 1.13
CA ASP A 41 4.33 -38.46 1.07
C ASP A 41 4.05 -39.05 -0.34
N ASN A 42 3.65 -38.20 -1.30
CA ASN A 42 3.55 -38.48 -2.75
C ASN A 42 2.53 -39.59 -3.11
N ASP A 43 1.34 -39.57 -2.50
CA ASP A 43 0.24 -40.50 -2.80
C ASP A 43 -1.18 -39.87 -2.72
N SER A 44 -2.23 -40.69 -2.84
CA SER A 44 -3.62 -40.23 -2.82
C SER A 44 -4.26 -40.12 -1.42
N ASN A 45 -3.52 -40.36 -0.34
CA ASN A 45 -4.00 -40.41 1.04
C ASN A 45 -3.72 -39.09 1.78
N ALA A 46 -4.43 -38.03 1.39
CA ALA A 46 -4.33 -36.73 2.07
C ALA A 46 -4.88 -36.71 3.53
N VAL A 47 -5.09 -37.85 4.19
CA VAL A 47 -5.74 -37.98 5.50
C VAL A 47 -4.71 -37.99 6.62
N ASN A 48 -4.65 -36.90 7.38
CA ASN A 48 -3.77 -36.77 8.52
C ASN A 48 -4.45 -37.30 9.79
N SER A 49 -4.00 -38.48 10.23
CA SER A 49 -4.58 -39.16 11.40
C SER A 49 -4.12 -38.59 12.75
N GLY A 50 -3.22 -37.59 12.77
CA GLY A 50 -2.70 -36.95 13.98
C GLY A 50 -2.80 -35.42 14.03
N GLY A 51 -2.94 -34.76 12.89
CA GLY A 51 -3.08 -33.32 12.73
C GLY A 51 -4.50 -32.91 12.32
N ASN A 52 -5.00 -31.82 12.89
CA ASN A 52 -6.34 -31.31 12.60
C ASN A 52 -6.36 -29.97 11.85
N HIS A 53 -5.18 -29.38 11.60
CA HIS A 53 -5.07 -27.98 11.16
C HIS A 53 -5.77 -27.73 9.82
N GLY A 54 -5.46 -28.48 8.76
CA GLY A 54 -6.10 -28.33 7.45
C GLY A 54 -7.62 -28.50 7.49
N GLY A 55 -8.12 -29.45 8.29
CA GLY A 55 -9.55 -29.62 8.54
C GLY A 55 -10.21 -28.41 9.22
N MET A 56 -9.55 -27.84 10.24
CA MET A 56 -9.99 -26.61 10.93
C MET A 56 -9.94 -25.38 10.01
N VAL A 57 -8.89 -25.23 9.21
CA VAL A 57 -8.72 -24.16 8.21
C VAL A 57 -9.85 -24.22 7.17
N ALA A 58 -10.12 -25.42 6.64
CA ALA A 58 -11.25 -25.66 5.75
C ALA A 58 -12.62 -25.46 6.44
N ASN A 59 -12.74 -25.76 7.75
CA ASN A 59 -13.95 -25.53 8.54
C ASN A 59 -14.26 -24.03 8.70
N VAL A 60 -13.25 -23.16 8.78
CA VAL A 60 -13.43 -21.69 8.71
C VAL A 60 -13.93 -21.26 7.33
N ALA A 61 -13.27 -21.69 6.26
CA ALA A 61 -13.67 -21.35 4.89
C ALA A 61 -15.12 -21.79 4.57
N GLN A 62 -15.56 -22.94 5.10
CA GLN A 62 -16.93 -23.44 4.92
C GLN A 62 -17.97 -22.83 5.86
N GLN A 63 -17.59 -22.21 6.99
CA GLN A 63 -18.53 -21.41 7.80
C GLN A 63 -18.91 -20.14 7.02
N VAL A 64 -17.92 -19.44 6.45
CA VAL A 64 -18.16 -18.29 5.57
C VAL A 64 -18.89 -18.71 4.28
N ALA A 65 -18.36 -19.71 3.55
CA ALA A 65 -18.87 -20.12 2.24
C ALA A 65 -19.46 -21.55 2.26
N SER A 66 -20.63 -21.71 2.88
CA SER A 66 -21.29 -23.00 3.10
C SER A 66 -21.65 -23.81 1.83
N GLY A 67 -21.71 -23.18 0.65
CA GLY A 67 -21.96 -23.82 -0.64
C GLY A 67 -20.69 -24.20 -1.42
N VAL A 68 -19.51 -23.86 -0.91
CA VAL A 68 -18.23 -24.04 -1.61
C VAL A 68 -17.78 -25.50 -1.65
N LYS A 69 -17.05 -25.85 -2.71
CA LYS A 69 -16.28 -27.10 -2.78
C LYS A 69 -14.89 -26.91 -2.16
N ILE A 70 -14.36 -27.97 -1.56
CA ILE A 70 -13.02 -27.98 -0.98
C ILE A 70 -12.11 -28.94 -1.77
N ILE A 71 -10.85 -28.56 -1.93
CA ILE A 71 -9.76 -29.43 -2.33
C ILE A 71 -8.70 -29.42 -1.22
N HIS A 72 -8.25 -30.60 -0.79
CA HIS A 72 -7.20 -30.73 0.23
C HIS A 72 -5.88 -31.20 -0.40
N LEU A 73 -4.87 -30.32 -0.44
CA LEU A 73 -3.52 -30.68 -0.85
C LEU A 73 -2.64 -30.74 0.42
N LYS A 74 -2.19 -31.95 0.78
CA LYS A 74 -1.36 -32.19 1.95
C LYS A 74 0.11 -31.96 1.59
N VAL A 75 0.75 -31.04 2.32
CA VAL A 75 2.16 -30.64 2.14
C VAL A 75 3.01 -30.88 3.40
N PHE A 76 2.46 -31.58 4.39
CA PHE A 76 3.18 -32.03 5.59
C PHE A 76 3.17 -33.56 5.63
N SER A 77 4.33 -34.21 5.58
CA SER A 77 4.44 -35.67 5.73
C SER A 77 3.83 -36.13 7.06
N ASP A 78 3.38 -37.38 7.14
CA ASP A 78 2.60 -37.87 8.27
C ASP A 78 3.35 -37.78 9.63
N GLY A 79 2.77 -37.01 10.55
CA GLY A 79 3.37 -36.69 11.85
C GLY A 79 4.41 -35.55 11.85
N SER A 80 4.66 -34.90 10.71
CA SER A 80 5.55 -33.73 10.62
C SER A 80 4.93 -32.47 11.25
N SER A 81 5.78 -31.59 11.78
CA SER A 81 5.41 -30.24 12.22
C SER A 81 5.78 -29.14 11.20
N GLY A 82 6.23 -29.52 10.00
CA GLY A 82 6.61 -28.59 8.92
C GLY A 82 6.46 -29.21 7.53
N ALA A 83 6.33 -28.35 6.54
CA ALA A 83 6.32 -28.66 5.10
C ALA A 83 7.69 -28.36 4.47
N TYR A 84 8.04 -29.00 3.35
CA TYR A 84 9.13 -28.52 2.50
C TYR A 84 8.59 -27.56 1.44
N PHE A 85 9.39 -26.55 1.05
CA PHE A 85 8.99 -25.60 0.01
C PHE A 85 8.70 -26.27 -1.34
N SER A 86 9.41 -27.36 -1.67
CA SER A 86 9.16 -28.21 -2.84
C SER A 86 7.75 -28.79 -2.88
N ASP A 87 7.23 -29.18 -1.73
CA ASP A 87 5.94 -29.88 -1.64
C ASP A 87 4.79 -28.86 -1.79
N ILE A 88 5.06 -27.59 -1.43
CA ILE A 88 4.19 -26.43 -1.62
C ILE A 88 4.24 -25.97 -3.08
N GLU A 89 5.43 -25.89 -3.68
CA GLU A 89 5.69 -25.63 -5.11
C GLU A 89 4.93 -26.65 -6.00
N GLU A 90 5.14 -27.96 -5.80
CA GLU A 90 4.42 -29.01 -6.55
C GLU A 90 2.89 -28.94 -6.34
N ALA A 91 2.43 -28.60 -5.12
CA ALA A 91 1.01 -28.43 -4.84
C ALA A 91 0.40 -27.21 -5.56
N LEU A 92 1.09 -26.06 -5.57
CA LEU A 92 0.68 -24.85 -6.29
C LEU A 92 0.70 -25.08 -7.81
N GLN A 93 1.72 -25.76 -8.34
CA GLN A 93 1.84 -26.10 -9.76
C GLN A 93 0.71 -27.05 -10.17
N TRP A 94 0.27 -27.94 -9.27
CA TRP A 94 -0.96 -28.70 -9.49
C TRP A 94 -2.19 -27.79 -9.57
N VAL A 95 -2.34 -26.76 -8.72
CA VAL A 95 -3.46 -25.80 -8.82
C VAL A 95 -3.45 -25.09 -10.17
N VAL A 96 -2.32 -24.52 -10.59
CA VAL A 96 -2.16 -23.82 -11.88
C VAL A 96 -2.65 -24.68 -13.06
N ASN A 97 -2.32 -25.97 -13.05
CA ASN A 97 -2.75 -26.93 -14.08
C ASN A 97 -4.22 -27.39 -13.96
N ASN A 98 -4.89 -27.15 -12.84
CA ASN A 98 -6.23 -27.66 -12.53
C ASN A 98 -7.30 -26.58 -12.28
N THR A 99 -6.96 -25.29 -12.31
CA THR A 99 -7.89 -24.16 -12.10
C THR A 99 -9.20 -24.31 -12.88
N ASN A 100 -9.11 -24.50 -14.20
CA ASN A 100 -10.27 -24.64 -15.08
C ASN A 100 -11.02 -25.97 -14.89
N THR A 101 -10.33 -27.04 -14.44
CA THR A 101 -10.90 -28.38 -14.26
C THR A 101 -11.90 -28.42 -13.09
N TYR A 102 -11.63 -27.67 -12.01
CA TYR A 102 -12.47 -27.66 -10.81
C TYR A 102 -13.25 -26.36 -10.60
N ASN A 103 -13.06 -25.34 -11.46
CA ASN A 103 -13.39 -23.93 -11.17
C ASN A 103 -12.82 -23.51 -9.81
N ILE A 104 -11.49 -23.53 -9.73
CA ILE A 104 -10.76 -22.99 -8.58
C ILE A 104 -10.89 -21.46 -8.62
N THR A 105 -11.17 -20.90 -7.46
CA THR A 105 -11.48 -19.47 -7.31
C THR A 105 -10.67 -18.83 -6.18
N ALA A 106 -10.24 -19.63 -5.21
CA ALA A 106 -9.22 -19.21 -4.24
C ALA A 106 -8.31 -20.36 -3.82
N VAL A 107 -7.10 -20.02 -3.36
CA VAL A 107 -6.16 -20.93 -2.68
C VAL A 107 -5.90 -20.35 -1.29
N ASN A 108 -6.02 -21.16 -0.25
CA ASN A 108 -5.61 -20.78 1.10
C ASN A 108 -4.35 -21.52 1.53
N MET A 109 -3.32 -20.77 1.91
CA MET A 109 -2.10 -21.25 2.54
C MET A 109 -2.01 -20.71 3.97
N SER A 110 -2.45 -21.51 4.94
CA SER A 110 -2.35 -21.19 6.38
C SER A 110 -0.95 -21.50 6.95
N LEU A 111 0.08 -21.32 6.10
CA LEU A 111 1.47 -21.68 6.26
C LEU A 111 2.32 -20.45 6.60
N VAL A 112 3.34 -20.60 7.44
CA VAL A 112 4.15 -19.48 7.93
C VAL A 112 5.65 -19.81 7.96
N SER A 113 6.48 -18.90 7.45
CA SER A 113 7.94 -18.95 7.53
C SER A 113 8.55 -17.55 7.62
N GLY A 114 9.41 -17.33 8.61
CA GLY A 114 10.20 -16.09 8.75
C GLY A 114 9.41 -14.82 9.07
N ASN A 115 10.08 -13.69 8.91
CA ASN A 115 9.55 -12.33 9.04
C ASN A 115 10.38 -11.40 8.14
N VAL A 116 9.75 -10.80 7.14
CA VAL A 116 10.37 -9.94 6.12
C VAL A 116 9.66 -8.59 6.06
N GLN A 117 10.40 -7.57 5.61
CA GLN A 117 9.95 -6.16 5.56
C GLN A 117 9.89 -5.61 4.12
N THR A 118 10.24 -6.45 3.14
CA THR A 118 10.13 -6.21 1.70
C THR A 118 9.60 -7.49 1.04
N PRO A 119 9.08 -7.42 -0.21
CA PRO A 119 8.72 -8.61 -0.96
C PRO A 119 9.87 -9.62 -1.09
N SER A 120 9.54 -10.91 -1.12
CA SER A 120 10.52 -12.01 -1.16
C SER A 120 10.15 -13.05 -2.21
N VAL A 121 10.97 -13.15 -3.25
CA VAL A 121 10.89 -14.23 -4.26
C VAL A 121 11.29 -15.56 -3.64
N TRP A 122 10.50 -16.60 -3.90
CA TRP A 122 10.74 -17.97 -3.43
C TRP A 122 10.35 -18.99 -4.52
N LEU A 123 10.46 -20.29 -4.23
CA LEU A 123 10.29 -21.35 -5.24
C LEU A 123 8.91 -21.39 -5.91
N GLY A 124 7.83 -21.00 -5.23
CA GLY A 124 6.48 -20.93 -5.80
C GLY A 124 6.03 -19.53 -6.22
N SER A 125 6.96 -18.60 -6.45
CA SER A 125 6.61 -17.22 -6.88
C SER A 125 6.06 -17.15 -8.31
N ASP A 126 6.52 -18.01 -9.23
CA ASP A 126 5.96 -18.09 -10.58
C ASP A 126 4.63 -18.87 -10.61
N GLU A 127 4.39 -19.81 -9.70
CA GLU A 127 3.03 -20.30 -9.48
C GLU A 127 2.08 -19.24 -8.95
N TYR A 128 2.51 -18.38 -8.02
CA TYR A 128 1.67 -17.28 -7.52
C TYR A 128 1.23 -16.40 -8.69
N GLN A 129 2.16 -15.92 -9.52
CA GLN A 129 1.79 -15.14 -10.71
C GLN A 129 0.94 -15.94 -11.70
N ALA A 130 1.24 -17.22 -11.93
CA ALA A 130 0.44 -18.06 -12.80
C ALA A 130 -0.96 -18.43 -12.24
N LEU A 131 -1.27 -18.11 -10.98
CA LEU A 131 -2.63 -18.19 -10.40
C LEU A 131 -3.34 -16.83 -10.48
N ASP A 132 -2.61 -15.76 -10.22
CA ASP A 132 -2.99 -14.36 -10.37
C ASP A 132 -3.48 -14.07 -11.81
N ASP A 133 -2.68 -14.42 -12.82
CA ASP A 133 -3.00 -14.41 -14.26
C ASP A 133 -4.28 -15.18 -14.66
N LYS A 134 -4.87 -15.95 -13.74
CA LYS A 134 -6.09 -16.76 -13.92
C LYS A 134 -7.27 -16.29 -13.07
N GLY A 135 -7.13 -15.17 -12.33
CA GLY A 135 -8.13 -14.69 -11.38
C GLY A 135 -8.38 -15.68 -10.23
N VAL A 136 -7.32 -16.33 -9.73
CA VAL A 136 -7.39 -17.24 -8.57
C VAL A 136 -6.80 -16.56 -7.36
N ILE A 137 -7.68 -16.10 -6.46
CA ILE A 137 -7.30 -15.32 -5.28
C ILE A 137 -6.52 -16.20 -4.29
N VAL A 138 -5.21 -15.98 -4.17
CA VAL A 138 -4.36 -16.69 -3.21
C VAL A 138 -4.34 -15.91 -1.88
N THR A 139 -4.70 -16.55 -0.78
CA THR A 139 -4.73 -15.95 0.57
C THR A 139 -3.75 -16.66 1.48
N VAL A 140 -2.80 -15.92 2.07
CA VAL A 140 -1.71 -16.49 2.88
C VAL A 140 -1.70 -15.87 4.28
N ALA A 141 -1.54 -16.71 5.30
CA ALA A 141 -1.50 -16.27 6.69
C ALA A 141 -0.23 -15.44 6.98
N SER A 142 -0.38 -14.20 7.45
CA SER A 142 0.76 -13.27 7.57
C SER A 142 1.83 -13.65 8.60
N GLY A 143 1.54 -14.60 9.50
CA GLY A 143 2.46 -15.07 10.55
C GLY A 143 1.90 -14.93 11.97
N ASN A 144 2.53 -15.62 12.93
CA ASN A 144 2.05 -15.73 14.32
C ASN A 144 3.12 -15.38 15.37
N SER A 145 4.21 -14.72 14.97
CA SER A 145 5.39 -14.51 15.80
C SER A 145 5.79 -13.04 16.03
N LYS A 146 4.90 -12.05 15.85
CA LYS A 146 5.23 -10.61 16.07
C LYS A 146 5.87 -10.35 17.43
N ALA A 147 5.33 -10.93 18.51
CA ALA A 147 5.91 -10.83 19.85
C ALA A 147 7.30 -11.50 20.04
N SER A 148 7.85 -12.15 19.01
CA SER A 148 9.21 -12.72 18.98
C SER A 148 10.18 -11.95 18.08
N TYR A 149 9.71 -10.95 17.32
CA TYR A 149 10.52 -10.10 16.45
C TYR A 149 10.67 -8.70 17.03
N ALA A 150 11.77 -8.02 16.66
CA ALA A 150 12.04 -6.65 17.10
C ALA A 150 11.44 -5.59 16.16
N THR A 151 11.06 -5.99 14.95
CA THR A 151 10.45 -5.16 13.92
C THR A 151 9.17 -5.82 13.38
N ASP A 152 8.24 -4.98 12.96
CA ASP A 152 7.06 -5.41 12.20
C ASP A 152 7.49 -5.95 10.82
N GLY A 153 6.65 -6.77 10.22
CA GLY A 153 6.96 -7.63 9.07
C GLY A 153 5.93 -8.74 8.90
N VAL A 154 5.98 -9.45 7.77
CA VAL A 154 5.13 -10.62 7.47
C VAL A 154 5.95 -11.84 7.11
N ASN A 155 5.35 -13.02 7.10
CA ASN A 155 6.01 -14.25 6.68
C ASN A 155 6.37 -14.19 5.17
N CYS A 156 7.45 -14.85 4.74
CA CYS A 156 7.92 -14.74 3.36
C CYS A 156 6.89 -15.24 2.33
N LEU A 157 6.11 -16.27 2.65
CA LEU A 157 5.07 -16.79 1.75
C LEU A 157 3.93 -15.80 1.50
N SER A 158 3.74 -14.80 2.36
CA SER A 158 2.73 -13.74 2.26
C SER A 158 3.35 -12.36 2.00
N SER A 159 4.53 -12.33 1.37
CA SER A 159 5.21 -11.07 1.01
C SER A 159 5.22 -10.81 -0.50
N SER A 160 4.63 -11.70 -1.30
CA SER A 160 4.47 -11.53 -2.75
C SER A 160 3.26 -10.64 -3.02
N GLU A 161 3.32 -9.81 -4.06
CA GLU A 161 2.23 -8.90 -4.43
C GLU A 161 1.04 -9.65 -5.03
N SER A 162 1.30 -10.69 -5.83
CA SER A 162 0.31 -11.61 -6.40
C SER A 162 -0.32 -12.60 -5.37
N VAL A 163 -0.30 -12.27 -4.07
CA VAL A 163 -1.08 -12.96 -3.01
C VAL A 163 -1.58 -11.99 -1.95
N ILE A 164 -2.74 -12.28 -1.35
CA ILE A 164 -3.32 -11.50 -0.26
C ILE A 164 -2.75 -11.97 1.09
N SER A 165 -2.00 -11.09 1.75
CA SER A 165 -1.37 -11.26 3.06
C SER A 165 -2.35 -10.95 4.19
N VAL A 166 -2.85 -12.00 4.86
CA VAL A 166 -3.96 -11.90 5.82
C VAL A 166 -3.49 -11.94 7.26
N SER A 167 -3.71 -10.83 7.97
CA SER A 167 -3.38 -10.66 9.40
C SER A 167 -4.57 -10.91 10.34
N ALA A 168 -4.27 -11.05 11.65
CA ALA A 168 -5.23 -11.52 12.65
C ALA A 168 -5.68 -10.42 13.62
N THR A 169 -6.98 -10.11 13.59
CA THR A 169 -7.68 -9.30 14.60
C THR A 169 -8.34 -10.17 15.68
N ASP A 170 -8.76 -9.52 16.77
CA ASP A 170 -9.74 -10.07 17.71
C ASP A 170 -11.15 -9.48 17.49
N ILE A 171 -12.13 -9.94 18.27
CA ILE A 171 -13.55 -9.62 18.08
C ILE A 171 -13.86 -8.11 17.98
N ASN A 172 -13.01 -7.24 18.55
CA ASN A 172 -13.17 -5.79 18.55
C ASN A 172 -12.65 -5.09 17.28
N GLY A 173 -11.97 -5.80 16.37
CA GLY A 173 -11.23 -5.20 15.26
C GLY A 173 -9.83 -4.68 15.65
N ASP A 174 -9.26 -5.18 16.74
CA ASP A 174 -7.90 -4.87 17.20
C ASP A 174 -6.91 -5.94 16.78
N PHE A 175 -5.68 -5.57 16.41
CA PHE A 175 -4.62 -6.54 16.10
C PHE A 175 -4.28 -7.43 17.29
N THR A 176 -4.18 -8.73 17.01
CA THR A 176 -3.75 -9.72 18.00
C THR A 176 -2.25 -9.60 18.27
N ASN A 177 -1.84 -9.80 19.53
CA ASN A 177 -0.44 -9.69 19.95
C ASN A 177 0.51 -10.74 19.34
N PHE A 178 -0.03 -11.72 18.60
CA PHE A 178 0.74 -12.69 17.84
C PHE A 178 0.83 -12.37 16.34
N SER A 179 -0.14 -11.64 15.77
CA SER A 179 -0.19 -11.37 14.32
C SER A 179 1.09 -10.70 13.86
N GLN A 180 1.78 -11.30 12.91
CA GLN A 180 2.64 -10.54 12.03
C GLN A 180 1.78 -9.60 11.16
N GLN A 181 2.39 -8.52 10.69
CA GLN A 181 1.75 -7.38 10.04
C GLN A 181 2.85 -6.41 9.62
N HIS A 182 2.71 -5.77 8.46
CA HIS A 182 3.62 -4.75 7.96
C HIS A 182 2.84 -3.68 7.19
N LYS A 183 3.24 -2.41 7.30
CA LYS A 183 2.47 -1.29 6.72
C LYS A 183 2.27 -1.40 5.19
N ASP A 184 3.20 -2.06 4.49
CA ASP A 184 3.19 -2.20 3.03
C ASP A 184 2.99 -3.65 2.54
N LEU A 185 2.93 -4.64 3.44
CA LEU A 185 2.87 -6.08 3.07
C LEU A 185 1.73 -6.81 3.79
N THR A 186 0.64 -6.11 4.05
CA THR A 186 -0.55 -6.66 4.70
C THR A 186 -1.79 -5.99 4.14
N ASP A 187 -2.46 -6.70 3.27
CA ASP A 187 -3.52 -6.13 2.44
C ASP A 187 -4.86 -6.13 3.16
N VAL A 188 -5.05 -7.07 4.10
CA VAL A 188 -6.29 -7.19 4.88
C VAL A 188 -6.05 -7.93 6.19
N ALA A 189 -6.98 -7.77 7.13
CA ALA A 189 -7.06 -8.57 8.33
C ALA A 189 -8.45 -9.22 8.49
N SER A 190 -8.53 -10.24 9.33
CA SER A 190 -9.80 -10.84 9.74
C SER A 190 -9.66 -11.55 11.09
N LEU A 191 -10.80 -11.90 11.70
CA LEU A 191 -10.84 -12.52 13.03
C LEU A 191 -9.93 -13.75 13.08
N GLY A 192 -8.82 -13.63 13.82
CA GLY A 192 -7.85 -14.69 14.05
C GLY A 192 -7.72 -15.12 15.51
N LYS A 193 -8.42 -14.45 16.45
CA LYS A 193 -8.40 -14.79 17.88
C LYS A 193 -9.79 -15.17 18.39
N ASN A 194 -9.85 -16.32 19.07
CA ASN A 194 -11.07 -17.02 19.45
C ASN A 194 -12.00 -17.35 18.25
N VAL A 195 -11.41 -17.83 17.16
CA VAL A 195 -12.18 -18.32 16.00
C VAL A 195 -12.87 -19.62 16.38
N ASN A 196 -14.15 -19.75 16.03
CA ASN A 196 -14.90 -20.98 16.25
C ASN A 196 -14.66 -21.98 15.11
N VAL A 197 -14.45 -23.24 15.46
CA VAL A 197 -14.52 -24.39 14.54
C VAL A 197 -15.38 -25.48 15.14
N ILE A 198 -16.06 -26.25 14.30
CA ILE A 198 -17.02 -27.29 14.72
C ILE A 198 -16.45 -28.67 14.37
N ASP A 199 -16.33 -29.54 15.37
CA ASP A 199 -15.88 -30.93 15.17
C ASP A 199 -16.99 -31.86 14.65
N ASP A 200 -16.63 -33.07 14.24
CA ASP A 200 -17.55 -34.08 13.69
C ASP A 200 -18.64 -34.55 14.68
N SER A 201 -18.51 -34.21 15.97
CA SER A 201 -19.54 -34.47 17.00
C SER A 201 -20.49 -33.30 17.22
N GLY A 202 -20.27 -32.17 16.52
CA GLY A 202 -21.03 -30.94 16.65
C GLY A 202 -20.59 -30.05 17.83
N VAL A 203 -19.41 -30.29 18.40
CA VAL A 203 -18.86 -29.45 19.47
C VAL A 203 -18.06 -28.30 18.87
N VAL A 204 -18.34 -27.09 19.36
CA VAL A 204 -17.61 -25.87 18.98
C VAL A 204 -16.35 -25.74 19.84
N HIS A 205 -15.21 -25.58 19.19
CA HIS A 205 -13.91 -25.30 19.82
C HIS A 205 -13.43 -23.91 19.42
N SER A 206 -12.70 -23.25 20.32
CA SER A 206 -12.11 -21.93 20.09
C SER A 206 -10.61 -22.07 19.81
N ILE A 207 -10.15 -21.55 18.66
CA ILE A 207 -8.75 -21.61 18.19
C ILE A 207 -8.23 -20.20 17.88
N SER A 208 -6.93 -20.04 17.62
CA SER A 208 -6.33 -18.74 17.31
C SER A 208 -5.06 -18.84 16.47
N GLY A 209 -4.88 -17.89 15.56
CA GLY A 209 -3.76 -17.76 14.63
C GLY A 209 -4.19 -17.09 13.32
N THR A 210 -3.27 -16.40 12.62
CA THR A 210 -3.47 -15.89 11.24
C THR A 210 -3.84 -17.00 10.26
N SER A 211 -3.46 -18.24 10.56
CA SER A 211 -3.92 -19.49 9.94
C SER A 211 -5.45 -19.66 9.89
N PHE A 212 -6.21 -18.95 10.72
CA PHE A 212 -7.68 -18.95 10.72
C PHE A 212 -8.27 -17.62 10.23
N SER A 213 -7.44 -16.58 10.11
CA SER A 213 -7.80 -15.33 9.40
C SER A 213 -7.82 -15.54 7.89
N ALA A 214 -6.74 -16.09 7.32
CA ALA A 214 -6.61 -16.36 5.88
C ALA A 214 -7.82 -17.09 5.24
N PRO A 215 -8.32 -18.23 5.81
CA PRO A 215 -9.45 -18.94 5.21
C PRO A 215 -10.78 -18.17 5.27
N THR A 216 -10.90 -17.14 6.10
CA THR A 216 -12.05 -16.23 6.10
C THR A 216 -12.08 -15.40 4.81
N ILE A 217 -10.91 -14.96 4.32
CA ILE A 217 -10.78 -14.22 3.04
C ILE A 217 -11.01 -15.16 1.85
N ALA A 218 -10.50 -16.39 1.88
CA ALA A 218 -10.79 -17.38 0.83
C ALA A 218 -12.29 -17.75 0.75
N GLY A 219 -12.98 -17.82 1.88
CA GLY A 219 -14.44 -17.97 1.93
C GLY A 219 -15.17 -16.75 1.34
N ALA A 220 -14.73 -15.54 1.69
CA ALA A 220 -15.26 -14.31 1.12
C ALA A 220 -15.05 -14.21 -0.39
N ALA A 221 -13.89 -14.63 -0.91
CA ALA A 221 -13.60 -14.74 -2.33
C ALA A 221 -14.59 -15.66 -3.04
N ALA A 222 -14.91 -16.83 -2.47
CA ALA A 222 -15.93 -17.70 -3.05
C ALA A 222 -17.33 -17.05 -3.10
N ILE A 223 -17.75 -16.32 -2.07
CA ILE A 223 -19.04 -15.61 -2.07
C ILE A 223 -19.06 -14.43 -3.05
N LEU A 224 -18.02 -13.60 -3.06
CA LEU A 224 -17.96 -12.41 -3.93
C LEU A 224 -17.81 -12.79 -5.41
N GLN A 225 -17.14 -13.90 -5.71
CA GLN A 225 -17.03 -14.41 -7.08
C GLN A 225 -18.31 -15.16 -7.54
N GLU A 226 -19.12 -15.72 -6.64
CA GLU A 226 -20.50 -16.11 -6.97
C GLU A 226 -21.37 -14.86 -7.26
N ALA A 227 -21.24 -13.82 -6.44
CA ALA A 227 -21.97 -12.57 -6.59
C ALA A 227 -21.64 -11.84 -7.90
N ALA A 228 -20.37 -11.74 -8.25
CA ALA A 228 -19.91 -11.12 -9.49
C ALA A 228 -20.46 -11.83 -10.73
N ILE A 229 -20.46 -13.18 -10.73
CA ILE A 229 -21.00 -13.95 -11.87
C ILE A 229 -22.53 -13.76 -12.01
N ASP A 230 -23.29 -13.63 -10.92
CA ASP A 230 -24.74 -13.41 -10.96
C ASP A 230 -25.14 -11.95 -11.30
N LEU A 231 -24.30 -10.97 -10.95
CA LEU A 231 -24.57 -9.54 -11.13
C LEU A 231 -23.94 -8.95 -12.40
N LEU A 232 -22.67 -9.26 -12.65
CA LEU A 232 -21.82 -8.71 -13.71
C LEU A 232 -21.62 -9.70 -14.88
N GLY A 233 -21.98 -10.97 -14.70
CA GLY A 233 -21.78 -12.03 -15.69
C GLY A 233 -20.35 -12.56 -15.83
N HIS A 234 -19.40 -12.07 -15.02
CA HIS A 234 -18.00 -12.47 -15.02
C HIS A 234 -17.43 -12.53 -13.58
N LYS A 235 -16.19 -13.04 -13.43
CA LYS A 235 -15.45 -12.98 -12.17
C LYS A 235 -14.84 -11.59 -12.01
N LEU A 236 -14.69 -11.12 -10.76
CA LEU A 236 -13.76 -10.02 -10.45
C LEU A 236 -12.32 -10.46 -10.72
N THR A 237 -11.44 -9.52 -11.00
CA THR A 237 -9.99 -9.74 -10.81
C THR A 237 -9.64 -9.84 -9.32
N ASP A 238 -8.40 -10.21 -9.04
CA ASP A 238 -7.75 -10.13 -7.73
C ASP A 238 -7.70 -8.67 -7.20
N GLU A 239 -7.31 -7.67 -8.00
CA GLU A 239 -7.26 -6.27 -7.59
C GLU A 239 -8.66 -5.66 -7.39
N GLU A 240 -9.62 -6.01 -8.25
CA GLU A 240 -11.05 -5.63 -8.10
C GLU A 240 -11.66 -6.25 -6.83
N PHE A 241 -11.27 -7.49 -6.49
CA PHE A 241 -11.66 -8.14 -5.24
C PHE A 241 -10.99 -7.48 -4.03
N LEU A 242 -9.71 -7.16 -4.10
CA LEU A 242 -8.95 -6.56 -2.99
C LEU A 242 -9.46 -5.15 -2.67
N ASP A 243 -9.71 -4.33 -3.70
CA ASP A 243 -10.39 -3.02 -3.56
C ASP A 243 -11.70 -3.17 -2.82
N LEU A 244 -12.52 -4.14 -3.25
CA LEU A 244 -13.88 -4.33 -2.74
C LEU A 244 -13.88 -4.71 -1.26
N ILE A 245 -13.01 -5.63 -0.83
CA ILE A 245 -12.96 -6.05 0.58
C ILE A 245 -12.34 -4.97 1.50
N GLN A 246 -11.46 -4.12 0.96
CA GLN A 246 -10.88 -3.01 1.72
C GLN A 246 -11.80 -1.79 1.78
N LYS A 247 -12.29 -1.28 0.64
CA LYS A 247 -13.13 -0.06 0.56
C LYS A 247 -14.48 -0.22 1.28
N THR A 248 -14.88 -1.46 1.55
CA THR A 248 -16.09 -1.79 2.31
C THR A 248 -15.82 -2.37 3.69
N GLY A 249 -14.56 -2.67 4.02
CA GLY A 249 -14.13 -3.24 5.29
C GLY A 249 -14.18 -2.23 6.45
N ASP A 250 -14.24 -2.74 7.68
CA ASP A 250 -14.20 -1.92 8.88
C ASP A 250 -12.74 -1.64 9.29
N LYS A 251 -12.41 -0.41 9.69
CA LYS A 251 -11.02 -0.05 10.01
C LYS A 251 -10.49 -0.74 11.27
N VAL A 252 -9.26 -1.26 11.20
CA VAL A 252 -8.54 -1.84 12.34
C VAL A 252 -7.94 -0.71 13.20
N THR A 253 -8.64 -0.36 14.28
CA THR A 253 -8.44 0.95 14.96
C THR A 253 -7.17 1.07 15.81
N ASN A 254 -6.45 -0.02 16.08
CA ASN A 254 -5.24 -0.02 16.92
C ASN A 254 -4.06 -0.69 16.21
N TYR A 255 -3.33 0.10 15.41
CA TYR A 255 -2.01 -0.25 14.89
C TYR A 255 -0.91 0.39 15.75
N THR A 256 0.07 -0.40 16.16
CA THR A 256 1.32 0.09 16.78
C THR A 256 2.49 -0.49 16.00
N ILE A 257 3.23 0.41 15.35
CA ILE A 257 4.46 0.12 14.61
C ILE A 257 5.54 -0.31 15.61
N ASN A 258 6.22 -1.43 15.34
CA ASN A 258 7.55 -1.67 15.88
C ASN A 258 8.58 -1.45 14.77
N ASP A 259 9.25 -0.30 14.77
CA ASP A 259 10.33 0.03 13.82
C ASP A 259 11.73 -0.34 14.34
N GLY A 260 11.81 -0.87 15.56
CA GLY A 260 13.05 -1.19 16.26
C GLY A 260 13.68 -0.01 17.01
N THR A 261 13.13 1.20 16.91
CA THR A 261 13.58 2.36 17.68
C THR A 261 12.98 2.34 19.10
N SER A 262 13.83 2.37 20.12
CA SER A 262 13.42 2.00 21.48
C SER A 262 12.85 3.16 22.30
N THR A 263 11.66 3.66 21.97
CA THR A 263 10.89 4.56 22.84
C THR A 263 9.40 4.22 22.84
N ALA A 264 8.92 3.66 23.95
CA ALA A 264 7.51 3.32 24.11
C ALA A 264 6.64 4.58 24.29
N VAL A 265 6.07 5.08 23.20
CA VAL A 265 5.01 6.10 23.20
C VAL A 265 3.69 5.42 22.90
N SER A 266 2.71 5.52 23.80
CA SER A 266 1.35 5.07 23.55
C SER A 266 0.60 6.11 22.69
N SER A 267 0.89 6.11 21.39
CA SER A 267 0.19 6.93 20.41
C SER A 267 -1.18 6.30 20.08
N ASN A 268 -2.25 6.92 20.56
CA ASN A 268 -3.58 6.72 19.96
C ASN A 268 -3.53 7.30 18.55
N TYR A 269 -3.25 6.47 17.56
CA TYR A 269 -3.12 6.88 16.16
C TYR A 269 -4.51 7.18 15.58
N PHE A 270 -5.00 8.40 15.83
CA PHE A 270 -6.21 8.92 15.21
C PHE A 270 -5.95 9.19 13.73
N ASP A 271 -6.09 8.11 12.95
CA ASP A 271 -6.26 8.11 11.51
C ASP A 271 -7.26 9.21 11.08
N LYS A 272 -6.89 9.95 10.03
CA LYS A 272 -7.67 11.07 9.50
C LYS A 272 -8.67 10.64 8.44
N ASP A 273 -8.53 9.44 7.88
CA ASP A 273 -9.29 8.95 6.72
C ASP A 273 -10.67 8.39 7.12
N VAL A 274 -11.33 9.12 8.04
CA VAL A 274 -12.65 8.81 8.64
C VAL A 274 -13.58 10.06 8.61
N LEU A 275 -13.09 11.22 8.14
CA LEU A 275 -13.85 12.48 8.11
C LEU A 275 -14.03 13.08 6.70
N VAL A 276 -14.39 12.24 5.72
CA VAL A 276 -14.74 12.68 4.34
C VAL A 276 -16.14 12.22 3.92
N ASP A 277 -17.14 12.50 4.76
CA ASP A 277 -18.53 12.74 4.29
C ASP A 277 -19.09 14.04 4.89
N ALA A 278 -18.28 15.11 4.80
CA ALA A 278 -18.72 16.47 5.07
C ALA A 278 -17.80 17.50 4.39
N LEU A 279 -18.40 18.30 3.48
CA LEU A 279 -17.88 19.56 2.91
C LEU A 279 -16.75 19.47 1.87
N SER A 280 -17.20 19.60 0.62
CA SER A 280 -16.47 19.68 -0.65
C SER A 280 -15.56 20.91 -0.87
N MET A 281 -14.64 20.76 -1.84
CA MET A 281 -13.90 21.78 -2.61
C MET A 281 -12.64 22.42 -1.97
N SER A 282 -11.44 22.19 -2.55
CA SER A 282 -10.75 23.18 -3.41
C SER A 282 -9.24 22.89 -3.66
N ASP A 283 -8.88 22.55 -4.90
CA ASP A 283 -7.65 22.91 -5.67
C ASP A 283 -6.19 22.86 -5.09
N THR A 284 -5.33 22.15 -5.84
CA THR A 284 -3.95 22.51 -6.29
C THR A 284 -2.67 22.39 -5.42
N ILE A 285 -1.84 21.39 -5.80
CA ILE A 285 -0.49 21.49 -6.45
C ILE A 285 0.79 21.97 -5.70
N THR A 286 1.80 21.09 -5.76
CA THR A 286 3.29 21.21 -5.65
C THR A 286 3.98 21.80 -4.40
N THR A 287 5.00 21.05 -3.98
CA THR A 287 6.20 21.52 -3.29
C THR A 287 7.05 22.45 -4.18
N ILE A 288 7.02 23.75 -3.85
CA ILE A 288 8.24 24.58 -3.81
C ILE A 288 8.10 25.41 -2.54
N ASN A 289 8.97 25.20 -1.56
CA ASN A 289 9.11 26.10 -0.41
C ASN A 289 10.57 26.12 0.09
N ASP A 290 10.98 27.07 0.95
CA ASP A 290 11.48 28.35 0.41
C ASP A 290 12.48 29.14 1.29
N GLY A 291 13.54 29.65 0.68
CA GLY A 291 14.57 30.40 1.40
C GLY A 291 14.22 31.78 1.98
N THR A 292 12.99 32.33 1.85
CA THR A 292 12.69 33.70 2.35
C THR A 292 11.25 33.98 2.82
N ILE A 293 11.10 34.78 3.88
CA ILE A 293 9.81 35.34 4.36
C ILE A 293 8.88 35.92 3.25
N ALA A 294 9.42 36.35 2.11
CA ALA A 294 8.62 36.91 1.00
C ALA A 294 7.94 35.85 0.10
N THR A 295 8.44 34.62 0.11
CA THR A 295 7.95 33.48 -0.70
C THR A 295 7.10 32.50 0.12
N ALA A 296 7.29 32.50 1.44
CA ALA A 296 6.72 31.61 2.46
C ALA A 296 5.38 30.90 2.17
N GLN A 297 5.37 29.57 2.29
CA GLN A 297 4.19 28.73 2.16
C GLN A 297 3.11 29.20 3.15
N LYS A 298 1.92 29.47 2.61
CA LYS A 298 0.78 29.96 3.41
C LYS A 298 0.05 28.79 4.03
N ILE A 299 0.49 28.41 5.22
CA ILE A 299 -0.07 27.30 6.00
C ILE A 299 -1.46 27.62 6.60
N GLY A 300 -1.90 28.88 6.44
CA GLY A 300 -3.27 29.34 6.69
C GLY A 300 -3.48 30.03 8.04
N VAL A 301 -4.75 30.19 8.40
CA VAL A 301 -5.14 30.66 9.74
C VAL A 301 -4.98 29.50 10.72
N LEU A 302 -4.14 29.65 11.73
CA LEU A 302 -4.08 28.69 12.82
C LEU A 302 -5.30 28.85 13.74
N THR A 303 -6.00 27.75 13.96
CA THR A 303 -7.06 27.59 14.95
C THR A 303 -6.64 26.58 16.00
N THR A 304 -7.45 26.35 17.04
CA THR A 304 -7.07 25.41 18.11
C THR A 304 -6.81 24.00 17.59
N GLY A 305 -5.69 23.43 18.03
CA GLY A 305 -5.11 22.19 17.50
C GLY A 305 -3.70 22.42 16.95
N THR A 306 -3.15 21.38 16.32
CA THR A 306 -1.78 21.38 15.78
C THR A 306 -1.79 21.42 14.26
N LYS A 307 -1.11 22.40 13.67
CA LYS A 307 -0.71 22.37 12.26
C LYS A 307 0.68 21.72 12.20
N LEU A 308 0.76 20.54 11.58
CA LEU A 308 2.01 19.84 11.28
C LEU A 308 2.44 20.13 9.83
N LEU A 309 3.76 20.15 9.64
CA LEU A 309 4.50 20.37 8.40
C LEU A 309 5.70 19.42 8.42
N THR A 310 6.11 18.94 7.26
CA THR A 310 7.21 17.99 7.09
C THR A 310 7.93 18.31 5.79
N ASP A 311 9.23 18.56 5.87
CA ASP A 311 10.04 19.00 4.73
C ASP A 311 11.54 18.66 4.96
N SER A 312 12.43 19.12 4.08
CA SER A 312 13.88 18.92 4.27
C SER A 312 14.74 20.10 3.80
N VAL A 313 15.54 20.67 4.70
CA VAL A 313 16.57 21.65 4.37
C VAL A 313 17.90 20.98 3.98
N THR A 314 18.62 21.59 3.06
CA THR A 314 19.93 21.15 2.56
C THR A 314 20.98 22.24 2.68
N LYS A 315 22.21 21.87 3.03
CA LYS A 315 23.32 22.79 3.38
C LYS A 315 23.73 23.79 2.29
N SER A 316 23.27 23.63 1.05
CA SER A 316 23.82 24.37 -0.10
C SER A 316 22.87 24.68 -1.25
N ILE A 317 21.64 24.13 -1.24
CA ILE A 317 20.63 24.36 -2.28
C ILE A 317 19.36 24.97 -1.67
N ASP A 318 18.97 24.46 -0.50
CA ASP A 318 17.71 24.79 0.18
C ASP A 318 17.96 24.97 1.68
N ASP A 319 18.70 26.02 2.04
CA ASP A 319 19.25 26.17 3.39
C ASP A 319 18.24 26.71 4.42
N LYS A 320 17.05 27.13 3.97
CA LYS A 320 15.96 27.66 4.80
C LYS A 320 14.59 27.34 4.20
N ASP A 321 13.61 27.17 5.08
CA ASP A 321 12.17 27.16 4.74
C ASP A 321 11.41 28.21 5.56
N PHE A 322 10.44 28.90 4.96
CA PHE A 322 9.57 29.82 5.69
C PHE A 322 8.07 29.49 5.53
N TYR A 323 7.35 29.48 6.65
CA TYR A 323 5.91 29.21 6.67
C TYR A 323 5.13 30.43 7.20
N GLN A 324 4.30 31.02 6.34
CA GLN A 324 3.40 32.11 6.70
C GLN A 324 2.11 31.57 7.34
N PHE A 325 1.81 32.03 8.54
CA PHE A 325 0.58 31.69 9.25
C PHE A 325 -0.15 32.93 9.78
N GLU A 326 -1.44 32.79 10.08
CA GLU A 326 -2.27 33.88 10.59
C GLU A 326 -3.02 33.48 11.87
N LEU A 327 -3.21 34.45 12.77
CA LEU A 327 -4.03 34.32 13.96
C LEU A 327 -5.17 35.34 13.91
N THR A 328 -6.42 34.86 13.99
CA THR A 328 -7.61 35.73 13.99
C THR A 328 -7.92 36.38 15.34
N LYS A 329 -7.21 35.98 16.40
CA LYS A 329 -7.29 36.49 17.77
C LYS A 329 -5.99 36.21 18.51
N GLU A 330 -5.73 36.96 19.58
CA GLU A 330 -4.63 36.69 20.51
C GLU A 330 -4.71 35.24 21.03
N SER A 331 -3.63 34.49 20.89
CA SER A 331 -3.56 33.04 21.17
C SER A 331 -2.15 32.65 21.63
N SER A 332 -2.04 31.60 22.45
CA SER A 332 -0.74 30.98 22.76
C SER A 332 -0.40 29.95 21.68
N VAL A 333 0.83 29.97 21.18
CA VAL A 333 1.32 29.05 20.15
C VAL A 333 2.57 28.35 20.64
N ASP A 334 2.52 27.03 20.74
CA ASP A 334 3.67 26.15 20.95
C ASP A 334 4.28 25.79 19.59
N PHE A 335 5.58 26.01 19.45
CA PHE A 335 6.39 25.63 18.31
C PHE A 335 7.28 24.46 18.71
N LEU A 336 7.37 23.44 17.86
CA LEU A 336 8.31 22.32 18.00
C LEU A 336 8.80 21.92 16.60
N LEU A 337 10.11 21.97 16.43
CA LEU A 337 10.87 21.42 15.31
C LEU A 337 11.55 20.13 15.79
N SER A 338 11.33 19.00 15.13
CA SER A 338 11.85 17.69 15.56
C SER A 338 12.16 16.72 14.43
N GLY A 339 12.88 15.64 14.77
CA GLY A 339 13.32 14.64 13.78
C GLY A 339 14.46 15.16 12.89
N LEU A 340 15.40 15.85 13.53
CA LEU A 340 16.55 16.50 12.89
C LEU A 340 17.76 15.57 12.82
N ASP A 341 18.38 15.48 11.64
CA ASP A 341 19.66 14.80 11.41
C ASP A 341 20.86 15.75 11.52
N SER A 342 20.65 17.07 11.35
CA SER A 342 21.67 18.13 11.51
C SER A 342 21.24 19.22 12.50
N ASP A 343 22.15 20.11 12.88
CA ASP A 343 21.90 21.36 13.64
C ASP A 343 21.09 22.34 12.78
N ILE A 344 19.79 22.47 13.08
CA ILE A 344 18.82 23.30 12.36
C ILE A 344 18.12 24.24 13.37
N ASP A 345 18.17 25.54 13.12
CA ASP A 345 17.54 26.58 13.96
C ASP A 345 16.05 26.76 13.63
N LEU A 346 15.26 27.13 14.65
CA LEU A 346 13.83 27.45 14.54
C LEU A 346 13.56 28.91 14.96
N ASN A 347 13.35 29.79 13.99
CA ASN A 347 13.17 31.24 14.20
C ASN A 347 11.72 31.67 13.96
N LEU A 348 11.19 32.59 14.77
CA LEU A 348 9.83 33.15 14.62
C LEU A 348 9.91 34.65 14.33
N TYR A 349 9.09 35.13 13.39
CA TYR A 349 9.11 36.50 12.88
C TYR A 349 7.69 37.12 12.87
N ASP A 350 7.62 38.44 13.08
CA ASP A 350 6.39 39.20 12.93
C ASP A 350 6.00 39.40 11.45
N GLY A 351 4.77 39.90 11.21
CA GLY A 351 4.24 40.15 9.86
C GLY A 351 5.04 41.12 8.98
N ASN A 352 6.10 41.76 9.50
CA ASN A 352 7.04 42.61 8.76
C ASN A 352 8.41 41.94 8.57
N GLY A 353 8.55 40.66 8.94
CA GLY A 353 9.79 39.89 8.84
C GLY A 353 10.82 40.16 9.93
N LYS A 354 10.44 40.77 11.06
CA LYS A 354 11.34 41.01 12.20
C LYS A 354 11.24 39.86 13.20
N ALA A 355 12.39 39.30 13.59
CA ALA A 355 12.44 38.23 14.59
C ALA A 355 11.77 38.61 15.92
N ILE A 356 10.95 37.69 16.42
CA ILE A 356 10.29 37.65 17.73
C ILE A 356 11.07 36.70 18.63
N HIS A 357 11.29 35.47 18.15
CA HIS A 357 12.00 34.39 18.85
C HIS A 357 13.10 33.83 17.94
N GLN A 358 14.20 33.37 18.54
CA GLN A 358 15.28 32.67 17.85
C GLN A 358 15.65 31.43 18.68
N GLY A 359 15.10 30.29 18.32
CA GLY A 359 15.41 29.01 18.95
C GLY A 359 16.58 28.36 18.21
N TRP A 360 17.69 28.16 18.91
CA TRP A 360 18.91 27.55 18.39
C TRP A 360 19.52 26.61 19.43
N ALA A 361 20.05 25.48 19.00
CA ALA A 361 20.61 24.44 19.87
C ALA A 361 21.76 23.72 19.16
N TRP A 362 22.90 23.53 19.85
CA TRP A 362 24.09 22.94 19.23
C TRP A 362 23.91 21.44 18.93
N GLY A 363 23.99 21.08 17.65
CA GLY A 363 23.77 19.75 17.10
C GLY A 363 22.30 19.42 16.85
N SER A 364 22.06 18.28 16.22
CA SER A 364 20.72 17.77 15.85
C SER A 364 19.88 17.47 17.10
N VAL A 365 19.12 18.46 17.57
CA VAL A 365 18.34 18.45 18.81
C VAL A 365 17.02 19.17 18.58
N ASP A 366 15.90 18.52 18.90
CA ASP A 366 14.56 19.09 18.80
C ASP A 366 14.46 20.47 19.50
N ILE A 367 13.96 21.48 18.79
CA ILE A 367 13.82 22.86 19.28
C ILE A 367 12.35 23.15 19.56
N ALA A 368 12.03 23.49 20.82
CA ALA A 368 10.67 23.81 21.24
C ALA A 368 10.58 25.08 22.09
N TYR A 369 9.57 25.91 21.82
CA TYR A 369 9.26 27.12 22.60
C TYR A 369 7.78 27.53 22.46
N GLN A 370 7.28 28.32 23.41
CA GLN A 370 5.93 28.88 23.39
C GLN A 370 5.99 30.40 23.27
N GLU A 371 5.17 30.98 22.40
CA GLU A 371 4.98 32.44 22.31
C GLU A 371 3.49 32.80 22.35
N THR A 372 3.15 33.86 23.08
CA THR A 372 1.78 34.42 23.07
C THR A 372 1.68 35.52 22.02
N LEU A 373 0.98 35.22 20.94
CA LEU A 373 0.92 36.05 19.74
C LEU A 373 -0.44 36.74 19.62
N ALA A 374 -0.43 37.98 19.14
CA ALA A 374 -1.65 38.76 18.91
C ALA A 374 -2.40 38.29 17.65
N ALA A 375 -3.55 38.89 17.36
CA ALA A 375 -4.17 38.73 16.05
C ALA A 375 -3.28 39.36 14.95
N GLY A 376 -2.87 38.59 13.95
CA GLY A 376 -1.98 39.05 12.89
C GLY A 376 -1.35 37.91 12.08
N THR A 377 -0.58 38.29 11.05
CA THR A 377 0.25 37.40 10.24
C THR A 377 1.64 37.27 10.87
N TYR A 378 2.19 36.07 10.83
CA TYR A 378 3.50 35.69 11.36
C TYR A 378 4.21 34.72 10.40
N TYR A 379 5.52 34.58 10.55
CA TYR A 379 6.31 33.62 9.79
C TYR A 379 7.19 32.82 10.74
N VAL A 380 7.27 31.51 10.55
CA VAL A 380 8.29 30.66 11.19
C VAL A 380 9.28 30.21 10.13
N GLY A 381 10.56 30.29 10.45
CA GLY A 381 11.67 29.94 9.58
C GLY A 381 12.49 28.79 10.18
N VAL A 382 12.74 27.76 9.37
CA VAL A 382 13.65 26.64 9.66
C VAL A 382 14.95 26.93 8.93
N ASP A 383 16.11 26.86 9.58
CA ASP A 383 17.37 27.41 9.06
C ASP A 383 18.56 26.46 9.32
N TYR A 384 19.21 25.95 8.27
CA TYR A 384 20.33 25.03 8.37
C TYR A 384 21.62 25.73 8.87
N TYR A 385 22.19 25.26 9.99
CA TYR A 385 23.40 25.86 10.56
C TYR A 385 24.70 25.33 9.91
N ASP A 386 25.56 26.22 9.40
CA ASP A 386 26.74 25.89 8.55
C ASP A 386 27.89 25.14 9.25
N GLY A 387 27.68 24.69 10.49
CA GLY A 387 28.64 24.00 11.36
C GLY A 387 29.45 22.87 10.72
N VAL A 388 30.66 22.67 11.24
CA VAL A 388 31.68 21.77 10.67
C VAL A 388 31.49 20.34 11.18
N ASN A 389 31.47 19.37 10.24
CA ASN A 389 31.20 17.94 10.45
C ASN A 389 29.72 17.62 10.77
N GLN A 390 28.83 17.96 9.83
CA GLN A 390 27.40 17.66 9.88
C GLN A 390 26.96 17.04 8.55
N ALA A 391 25.78 16.41 8.48
CA ALA A 391 25.23 15.89 7.23
C ALA A 391 24.84 17.07 6.31
N ASP A 392 24.91 16.89 4.99
CA ASP A 392 24.63 17.96 4.03
C ASP A 392 23.11 18.24 3.85
N SER A 393 22.26 17.57 4.63
CA SER A 393 20.81 17.78 4.71
C SER A 393 20.24 17.42 6.10
N SER A 394 18.99 17.79 6.32
CA SER A 394 18.14 17.27 7.40
C SER A 394 16.68 17.29 6.94
N THR A 395 15.97 16.17 7.07
CA THR A 395 14.51 16.23 7.18
C THR A 395 14.12 16.92 8.48
N TYR A 396 12.88 17.37 8.59
CA TYR A 396 12.30 17.83 9.85
C TYR A 396 10.79 17.73 9.88
N ASN A 397 10.25 17.77 11.10
CA ASN A 397 8.84 17.87 11.41
C ASN A 397 8.64 19.19 12.15
N LEU A 398 7.89 20.13 11.58
CA LEU A 398 7.57 21.41 12.22
C LEU A 398 6.10 21.43 12.62
N SER A 399 5.84 21.58 13.91
CA SER A 399 4.50 21.70 14.47
C SER A 399 4.27 23.06 15.12
N LEU A 400 3.09 23.63 14.83
CA LEU A 400 2.57 24.85 15.44
C LEU A 400 1.23 24.49 16.11
N THR A 401 1.20 24.48 17.44
CA THR A 401 0.02 24.10 18.22
C THR A 401 -0.59 25.31 18.91
N VAL A 402 -1.86 25.59 18.65
CA VAL A 402 -2.58 26.70 19.28
C VAL A 402 -3.52 26.17 20.36
N ASP A 403 -3.26 26.52 21.62
CA ASP A 403 -4.22 26.27 22.71
C ASP A 403 -5.05 27.53 23.02
N ASN A 404 -6.34 27.32 23.31
CA ASN A 404 -7.27 28.36 23.72
C ASN A 404 -7.55 28.32 25.24
N GLY A 405 -6.48 28.34 26.02
CA GLY A 405 -6.54 28.65 27.44
C GLY A 405 -7.29 29.97 27.71
N ALA A 406 -8.13 29.99 28.74
CA ALA A 406 -9.02 31.12 28.99
C ALA A 406 -8.26 32.40 29.43
N LEU A 407 -8.44 33.48 28.68
CA LEU A 407 -7.76 34.77 28.88
C LEU A 407 -7.96 35.38 30.28
N THR A 408 -6.86 35.83 30.89
CA THR A 408 -6.80 36.99 31.81
C THR A 408 -5.40 37.64 31.70
N PRO A 409 -5.24 38.97 31.88
CA PRO A 409 -4.88 39.76 30.69
C PRO A 409 -3.69 40.73 30.84
N THR A 410 -3.43 41.48 29.75
CA THR A 410 -2.52 42.66 29.60
C THR A 410 -1.00 42.35 29.48
N SER A 411 -0.19 43.07 28.67
CA SER A 411 -0.44 44.36 28.00
C SER A 411 0.30 44.63 26.67
N THR A 412 -0.49 45.08 25.69
CA THR A 412 -0.24 46.05 24.58
C THR A 412 1.15 46.71 24.42
N SER A 413 1.70 46.67 23.19
CA SER A 413 2.25 47.86 22.51
C SER A 413 2.16 47.70 20.97
N THR A 414 2.31 48.78 20.19
CA THR A 414 1.92 48.82 18.76
C THR A 414 2.85 49.71 17.93
N SER A 415 3.19 49.32 16.69
CA SER A 415 3.46 50.28 15.60
C SER A 415 3.49 49.67 14.19
N THR A 416 2.81 50.38 13.27
CA THR A 416 2.78 50.32 11.79
C THR A 416 4.19 50.40 11.14
N SER A 417 4.43 50.05 9.84
CA SER A 417 3.81 50.62 8.61
C SER A 417 4.32 50.02 7.26
N THR A 418 3.45 50.01 6.22
CA THR A 418 3.62 50.20 4.71
C THR A 418 5.01 50.11 4.02
N SER A 419 5.18 49.73 2.72
CA SER A 419 4.28 49.58 1.52
C SER A 419 5.00 49.04 0.24
N THR A 420 4.30 48.40 -0.72
CA THR A 420 4.52 48.29 -2.23
C THR A 420 5.92 47.91 -2.81
N SER A 421 6.11 47.29 -3.99
CA SER A 421 5.28 46.91 -5.18
C SER A 421 6.01 45.90 -6.12
N THR A 422 5.28 45.30 -7.10
CA THR A 422 5.63 44.66 -8.43
C THR A 422 7.09 44.63 -8.96
N SER A 423 7.58 43.70 -9.84
CA SER A 423 6.96 42.75 -10.82
C SER A 423 7.97 41.78 -11.50
N THR A 424 7.55 40.56 -11.93
CA THR A 424 7.99 39.65 -13.08
C THR A 424 9.51 39.46 -13.43
N SER A 425 10.06 38.35 -14.00
CA SER A 425 9.56 37.27 -14.90
C SER A 425 10.59 36.11 -15.21
N THR A 426 10.13 34.85 -15.42
CA THR A 426 10.69 33.73 -16.31
C THR A 426 12.17 33.28 -16.24
N SER A 427 12.64 32.03 -16.55
CA SER A 427 12.06 30.78 -17.14
C SER A 427 13.08 29.59 -17.19
N THR A 428 12.63 28.31 -17.05
CA THR A 428 13.01 27.07 -17.84
C THR A 428 14.49 26.57 -17.88
N SER A 429 14.89 25.26 -17.88
CA SER A 429 14.35 23.92 -17.48
C SER A 429 15.42 22.79 -17.67
N THR A 430 15.20 21.56 -17.14
CA THR A 430 15.58 20.17 -17.63
C THR A 430 17.03 19.78 -18.09
N SER A 431 17.50 18.50 -18.20
CA SER A 431 17.11 17.13 -17.70
C SER A 431 18.26 16.06 -17.81
N THR A 432 18.00 14.81 -18.29
CA THR A 432 18.32 13.45 -17.71
C THR A 432 18.72 12.37 -18.80
N SER A 433 19.11 11.08 -18.45
CA SER A 433 18.91 9.77 -19.21
C SER A 433 19.88 8.54 -18.97
N THR A 434 19.43 7.28 -19.24
CA THR A 434 19.48 5.97 -18.50
C THR A 434 20.46 4.86 -19.09
N SER A 435 20.24 3.49 -19.02
CA SER A 435 20.79 2.31 -19.84
C SER A 435 21.49 1.01 -19.25
N THR A 436 21.24 -0.20 -19.86
CA THR A 436 21.68 -1.63 -19.51
C THR A 436 21.61 -2.73 -20.67
N PRO A 437 21.55 -4.10 -20.44
CA PRO A 437 21.07 -5.21 -21.38
C PRO A 437 20.64 -6.67 -20.83
N THR A 438 19.87 -7.67 -21.40
CA THR A 438 18.71 -7.83 -22.38
C THR A 438 17.91 -9.19 -22.41
N SER A 439 16.55 -9.17 -22.65
CA SER A 439 15.59 -10.30 -22.95
C SER A 439 14.53 -9.99 -24.09
N THR A 440 13.55 -10.84 -24.50
CA THR A 440 12.77 -10.69 -25.80
C THR A 440 11.29 -11.17 -25.83
N PRO A 441 10.31 -10.50 -26.53
CA PRO A 441 8.86 -10.77 -26.41
C PRO A 441 8.08 -11.06 -27.73
N THR A 442 6.75 -10.82 -27.74
CA THR A 442 5.75 -11.10 -28.80
C THR A 442 5.15 -9.79 -29.36
N SER A 443 4.72 -9.75 -30.63
CA SER A 443 4.22 -8.52 -31.27
C SER A 443 2.92 -7.97 -30.65
N THR A 444 3.01 -6.73 -30.16
CA THR A 444 1.97 -5.90 -29.52
C THR A 444 1.00 -5.23 -30.50
N PRO A 445 -0.08 -4.58 -30.01
CA PRO A 445 -0.81 -3.54 -30.73
C PRO A 445 0.07 -2.28 -30.98
N ASP A 446 -0.35 -1.39 -31.90
CA ASP A 446 0.31 -0.07 -32.14
C ASP A 446 0.03 0.89 -30.97
N ASP A 447 0.68 0.72 -29.82
CA ASP A 447 0.40 1.42 -28.56
C ASP A 447 1.35 2.59 -28.26
N GLY A 448 2.46 2.73 -28.98
CA GLY A 448 3.48 3.80 -28.84
C GLY A 448 3.04 5.25 -29.10
N LYS A 449 1.76 5.55 -28.90
CA LYS A 449 1.14 6.86 -28.81
C LYS A 449 0.04 6.79 -27.74
N ILE A 450 -0.05 7.79 -26.85
CA ILE A 450 -1.16 7.97 -25.88
C ILE A 450 -2.56 7.74 -26.50
N ALA A 451 -2.77 8.13 -27.76
CA ALA A 451 -4.04 7.96 -28.48
C ALA A 451 -4.40 6.50 -28.86
N THR A 452 -3.48 5.56 -28.69
CA THR A 452 -3.63 4.13 -28.99
C THR A 452 -3.12 3.22 -27.87
N ALA A 453 -2.83 3.79 -26.70
CA ALA A 453 -2.34 3.13 -25.48
C ALA A 453 -3.13 1.88 -25.09
N GLN A 454 -2.43 0.84 -24.61
CA GLN A 454 -3.04 -0.35 -24.04
C GLN A 454 -3.82 -0.01 -22.77
N LYS A 455 -5.10 -0.36 -22.71
CA LYS A 455 -5.92 -0.15 -21.52
C LYS A 455 -5.63 -1.24 -20.49
N ILE A 456 -5.21 -0.85 -19.28
CA ILE A 456 -4.97 -1.79 -18.18
C ILE A 456 -6.08 -1.78 -17.11
N GLY A 457 -7.07 -0.89 -17.25
CA GLY A 457 -8.28 -0.85 -16.44
C GLY A 457 -8.27 0.24 -15.35
N VAL A 458 -9.15 0.07 -14.37
CA VAL A 458 -9.15 0.87 -13.13
C VAL A 458 -8.06 0.33 -12.22
N LEU A 459 -7.13 1.17 -11.76
CA LEU A 459 -6.24 0.79 -10.66
C LEU A 459 -6.97 0.87 -9.33
N THR A 460 -6.68 -0.10 -8.49
CA THR A 460 -7.17 -0.23 -7.13
C THR A 460 -6.05 -0.69 -6.21
N THR A 461 -6.33 -0.88 -4.92
CA THR A 461 -5.31 -1.38 -3.99
C THR A 461 -4.79 -2.76 -4.39
N GLY A 462 -3.46 -2.93 -4.35
CA GLY A 462 -2.74 -4.05 -4.96
C GLY A 462 -1.67 -3.52 -5.92
N THR A 463 -0.96 -4.41 -6.61
CA THR A 463 0.06 -4.06 -7.61
C THR A 463 -0.34 -4.56 -8.99
N LYS A 464 -0.51 -3.65 -9.95
CA LYS A 464 -0.67 -4.01 -11.35
C LYS A 464 0.68 -4.19 -12.01
N LEU A 465 1.10 -5.45 -12.20
CA LEU A 465 2.32 -5.80 -12.92
C LEU A 465 2.08 -5.93 -14.43
N LEU A 466 3.02 -5.40 -15.22
CA LEU A 466 3.06 -5.43 -16.68
C LEU A 466 4.48 -5.82 -17.13
N THR A 467 4.61 -6.49 -18.27
CA THR A 467 5.91 -6.91 -18.83
C THR A 467 5.89 -6.85 -20.36
N ASP A 468 6.81 -6.11 -20.97
CA ASP A 468 6.95 -6.03 -22.44
C ASP A 468 8.38 -5.62 -22.86
N SER A 469 8.60 -5.17 -24.11
CA SER A 469 9.86 -4.51 -24.51
C SER A 469 9.71 -3.36 -25.53
N VAL A 470 10.36 -2.24 -25.25
CA VAL A 470 10.61 -1.17 -26.23
C VAL A 470 11.86 -1.44 -27.08
N THR A 471 11.89 -0.94 -28.32
CA THR A 471 13.00 -1.07 -29.29
C THR A 471 13.34 0.25 -29.99
N LYS A 472 14.64 0.60 -30.07
CA LYS A 472 15.16 1.96 -30.45
C LYS A 472 14.73 2.48 -31.83
N SER A 473 14.05 1.70 -32.67
CA SER A 473 13.74 2.07 -34.06
C SER A 473 12.47 1.49 -34.67
N ILE A 474 11.66 0.75 -33.90
CA ILE A 474 10.41 0.14 -34.37
C ILE A 474 9.27 0.41 -33.39
N ASP A 475 9.49 0.07 -32.11
CA ASP A 475 8.58 0.31 -30.98
C ASP A 475 9.33 1.19 -29.95
N ASP A 476 9.57 2.46 -30.25
CA ASP A 476 10.40 3.31 -29.38
C ASP A 476 9.69 3.72 -28.07
N LYS A 477 8.40 3.42 -27.92
CA LYS A 477 7.57 3.75 -26.76
C LYS A 477 6.43 2.75 -26.63
N ASP A 478 6.07 2.44 -25.39
CA ASP A 478 4.85 1.72 -25.02
C ASP A 478 4.01 2.64 -24.13
N PHE A 479 2.68 2.62 -24.25
CA PHE A 479 1.80 3.43 -23.40
C PHE A 479 0.65 2.61 -22.82
N TYR A 480 0.42 2.76 -21.52
CA TYR A 480 -0.67 2.13 -20.80
C TYR A 480 -1.67 3.16 -20.25
N GLN A 481 -2.94 3.07 -20.62
CA GLN A 481 -4.04 3.86 -20.05
C GLN A 481 -4.59 3.17 -18.78
N PHE A 482 -4.64 3.90 -17.67
CA PHE A 482 -5.31 3.47 -16.45
C PHE A 482 -6.28 4.52 -15.90
N GLU A 483 -7.16 4.12 -14.97
CA GLU A 483 -8.16 5.00 -14.38
C GLU A 483 -8.20 4.87 -12.84
N LEU A 484 -8.55 5.96 -12.15
CA LEU A 484 -8.70 6.01 -10.70
C LEU A 484 -10.11 6.50 -10.35
N THR A 485 -10.82 5.75 -9.50
CA THR A 485 -12.17 6.08 -9.03
C THR A 485 -12.18 7.04 -7.84
N LYS A 486 -11.05 7.14 -7.13
CA LYS A 486 -10.83 7.90 -5.90
C LYS A 486 -9.41 8.48 -5.90
N GLU A 487 -9.17 9.54 -5.12
CA GLU A 487 -7.81 10.01 -4.88
C GLU A 487 -6.99 8.88 -4.23
N SER A 488 -5.84 8.54 -4.82
CA SER A 488 -5.05 7.36 -4.49
C SER A 488 -3.56 7.71 -4.57
N SER A 489 -2.76 7.19 -3.64
CA SER A 489 -1.31 7.22 -3.77
C SER A 489 -0.88 6.01 -4.60
N VAL A 490 -0.21 6.25 -5.72
CA VAL A 490 0.27 5.22 -6.65
C VAL A 490 1.80 5.22 -6.63
N ASP A 491 2.40 4.11 -6.22
CA ASP A 491 3.81 3.82 -6.40
C ASP A 491 4.02 3.24 -7.80
N PHE A 492 4.99 3.76 -8.54
CA PHE A 492 5.40 3.30 -9.86
C PHE A 492 6.80 2.70 -9.75
N LEU A 493 7.02 1.53 -10.34
CA LEU A 493 8.33 0.89 -10.45
C LEU A 493 8.52 0.31 -11.85
N LEU A 494 9.45 0.88 -12.61
CA LEU A 494 9.95 0.31 -13.87
C LEU A 494 11.30 -0.35 -13.61
N SER A 495 11.33 -1.67 -13.75
CA SER A 495 12.46 -2.51 -13.35
C SER A 495 12.79 -3.57 -14.41
N ASN A 496 13.79 -4.42 -14.14
CA ASN A 496 14.34 -5.36 -15.12
C ASN A 496 14.87 -4.61 -16.37
N LEU A 497 15.27 -3.35 -16.16
CA LEU A 497 15.64 -2.45 -17.25
C LEU A 497 16.95 -2.85 -17.90
N ASP A 498 16.97 -2.74 -19.22
CA ASP A 498 17.99 -3.33 -20.08
C ASP A 498 18.36 -2.48 -21.31
N SER A 499 17.87 -1.25 -21.43
CA SER A 499 18.51 -0.17 -22.20
C SER A 499 18.04 1.19 -21.66
N ASP A 500 18.24 2.26 -22.41
CA ASP A 500 17.99 3.64 -22.00
C ASP A 500 16.49 3.95 -21.93
N ILE A 501 15.83 3.58 -20.83
CA ILE A 501 14.37 3.62 -20.75
C ILE A 501 13.92 4.60 -19.65
N ASP A 502 13.02 5.51 -19.99
CA ASP A 502 12.38 6.46 -19.07
C ASP A 502 10.95 6.01 -18.72
N LEU A 503 10.46 6.38 -17.53
CA LEU A 503 9.11 6.10 -17.02
C LEU A 503 8.33 7.39 -16.77
N ASN A 504 7.43 7.75 -17.69
CA ASN A 504 6.73 9.02 -17.68
C ASN A 504 5.24 8.86 -17.36
N LEU A 505 4.68 9.72 -16.51
CA LEU A 505 3.27 9.73 -16.14
C LEU A 505 2.56 10.94 -16.75
N TYR A 506 1.38 10.75 -17.32
CA TYR A 506 0.58 11.77 -18.02
C TYR A 506 -0.86 11.82 -17.50
N ASP A 507 -1.46 13.02 -17.53
CA ASP A 507 -2.88 13.22 -17.26
C ASP A 507 -3.78 12.72 -18.41
N GLY A 508 -5.09 12.70 -18.17
CA GLY A 508 -6.09 12.31 -19.18
C GLY A 508 -6.11 13.14 -20.47
N ASN A 509 -5.36 14.25 -20.55
CA ASN A 509 -5.18 15.08 -21.75
C ASN A 509 -3.84 14.80 -22.47
N GLY A 510 -2.99 13.91 -21.92
CA GLY A 510 -1.64 13.63 -22.41
C GLY A 510 -0.57 14.65 -21.99
N LYS A 511 -0.82 15.44 -20.93
CA LYS A 511 0.19 16.34 -20.34
C LYS A 511 0.95 15.60 -19.25
N ALA A 512 2.29 15.65 -19.28
CA ALA A 512 3.14 15.08 -18.24
C ALA A 512 2.78 15.61 -16.82
N ILE A 513 2.79 14.69 -15.87
CA ILE A 513 2.66 14.88 -14.41
C ILE A 513 4.04 14.64 -13.79
N HIS A 514 4.62 13.46 -14.07
CA HIS A 514 5.94 13.03 -13.62
C HIS A 514 6.79 12.65 -14.84
N GLU A 515 8.07 13.03 -14.85
CA GLU A 515 9.06 12.67 -15.86
C GLU A 515 10.19 11.91 -15.14
N GLY A 516 10.10 10.58 -15.03
CA GLY A 516 10.95 9.75 -14.17
C GLY A 516 12.00 8.94 -14.94
N TRP A 517 13.24 8.91 -14.45
CA TRP A 517 14.42 8.38 -15.17
C TRP A 517 15.69 8.37 -14.31
N ALA A 518 16.79 7.81 -14.83
CA ALA A 518 18.11 7.76 -14.17
C ALA A 518 19.26 8.20 -15.11
N TRP A 519 20.53 8.16 -14.68
CA TRP A 519 21.67 8.08 -15.63
C TRP A 519 22.39 6.75 -15.46
N GLY A 520 22.52 6.00 -16.56
CA GLY A 520 22.60 4.53 -16.50
C GLY A 520 21.31 3.94 -15.94
N SER A 521 21.06 2.64 -16.08
CA SER A 521 19.90 2.03 -15.42
C SER A 521 20.19 1.73 -13.95
N VAL A 522 19.58 2.53 -13.10
CA VAL A 522 18.90 2.02 -11.91
C VAL A 522 17.44 1.83 -12.30
N ASP A 523 16.75 0.83 -11.75
CA ASP A 523 15.29 0.72 -11.88
C ASP A 523 14.64 2.04 -11.40
N ILE A 524 13.63 2.53 -12.11
CA ILE A 524 13.01 3.84 -11.87
C ILE A 524 11.81 3.66 -10.93
N ALA A 525 11.84 4.33 -9.78
CA ALA A 525 10.75 4.28 -8.81
C ALA A 525 10.35 5.68 -8.33
N TYR A 526 9.04 5.94 -8.26
CA TYR A 526 8.46 7.16 -7.69
C TYR A 526 7.02 6.94 -7.20
N GLN A 527 6.55 7.81 -6.30
CA GLN A 527 5.17 7.82 -5.81
C GLN A 527 4.47 9.11 -6.25
N GLU A 528 3.23 9.01 -6.71
CA GLU A 528 2.38 10.17 -7.00
C GLU A 528 1.00 10.00 -6.36
N THR A 529 0.51 11.05 -5.68
CA THR A 529 -0.88 11.10 -5.19
C THR A 529 -1.76 11.69 -6.27
N LEU A 530 -2.55 10.83 -6.91
CA LEU A 530 -3.35 11.13 -8.07
C LEU A 530 -4.84 11.18 -7.71
N ALA A 531 -5.53 12.22 -8.17
CA ALA A 531 -6.97 12.36 -8.00
C ALA A 531 -7.76 11.31 -8.81
N ALA A 532 -9.07 11.22 -8.60
CA ALA A 532 -9.93 10.42 -9.47
C ALA A 532 -9.90 10.94 -10.92
N GLY A 533 -9.61 10.07 -11.89
CA GLY A 533 -9.47 10.44 -13.31
C GLY A 533 -8.78 9.38 -14.16
N THR A 534 -8.69 9.62 -15.47
CA THR A 534 -7.91 8.83 -16.43
C THR A 534 -6.47 9.34 -16.48
N TYR A 535 -5.51 8.42 -16.56
CA TYR A 535 -4.08 8.67 -16.62
C TYR A 535 -3.43 7.75 -17.67
N TYR A 536 -2.21 8.09 -18.08
CA TYR A 536 -1.39 7.22 -18.92
C TYR A 536 0.01 7.14 -18.33
N VAL A 537 0.60 5.95 -18.28
CA VAL A 537 2.03 5.75 -18.06
C VAL A 537 2.68 5.38 -19.39
N GLY A 538 3.81 6.00 -19.71
CA GLY A 538 4.58 5.76 -20.93
C GLY A 538 5.98 5.28 -20.59
N VAL A 539 6.37 4.17 -21.20
CA VAL A 539 7.72 3.60 -21.14
C VAL A 539 8.41 4.00 -22.44
N ASP A 540 9.54 4.70 -22.37
CA ASP A 540 10.11 5.42 -23.51
C ASP A 540 11.59 5.05 -23.72
N TYR A 541 11.94 4.49 -24.88
CA TYR A 541 13.34 4.25 -25.27
C TYR A 541 13.98 5.58 -25.71
N TYR A 542 14.87 6.09 -24.86
CA TYR A 542 15.61 7.32 -25.08
C TYR A 542 16.52 7.26 -26.33
N ASP A 543 16.33 8.18 -27.25
CA ASP A 543 17.03 8.18 -28.55
C ASP A 543 18.47 8.71 -28.48
N GLY A 544 18.86 9.31 -27.36
CA GLY A 544 20.13 10.01 -27.18
C GLY A 544 21.38 9.14 -27.28
N TYR A 545 22.52 9.83 -27.34
CA TYR A 545 23.82 9.23 -27.65
C TYR A 545 24.75 9.28 -26.43
N ASN A 546 24.63 8.28 -25.56
CA ASN A 546 25.41 8.22 -24.33
C ASN A 546 26.92 8.16 -24.59
N TYR A 547 27.63 9.14 -24.03
CA TYR A 547 29.06 9.38 -24.28
C TYR A 547 29.96 8.74 -23.21
N TYR A 548 29.38 8.11 -22.18
CA TYR A 548 30.06 7.79 -20.92
C TYR A 548 30.11 6.31 -20.52
N ASP A 549 29.28 5.43 -21.09
CA ASP A 549 29.49 3.99 -20.98
C ASP A 549 30.21 3.44 -22.22
N GLY A 550 31.09 2.46 -22.02
CA GLY A 550 31.78 1.69 -23.06
C GLY A 550 31.05 0.42 -23.48
N VAL A 551 29.88 0.14 -22.90
CA VAL A 551 28.95 -0.90 -23.36
C VAL A 551 28.15 -0.39 -24.55
N ASN A 552 28.00 -1.21 -25.60
CA ASN A 552 26.99 -0.93 -26.62
C ASN A 552 25.62 -1.19 -25.99
N GLN A 553 24.76 -0.16 -25.89
CA GLN A 553 23.33 -0.38 -25.66
C GLN A 553 22.80 -1.39 -26.69
N VAL A 554 21.83 -2.21 -26.29
CA VAL A 554 21.14 -3.11 -27.20
C VAL A 554 19.97 -2.33 -27.82
N ASP A 555 19.62 -2.59 -29.08
CA ASP A 555 18.53 -1.86 -29.76
C ASP A 555 17.12 -2.19 -29.22
N SER A 556 17.02 -2.81 -28.03
CA SER A 556 15.81 -3.27 -27.34
C SER A 556 16.01 -3.31 -25.81
N SER A 557 14.98 -2.99 -25.04
CA SER A 557 14.88 -3.31 -23.60
C SER A 557 13.57 -4.01 -23.28
N ALA A 558 13.64 -5.20 -22.72
CA ALA A 558 12.55 -5.71 -21.88
C ALA A 558 12.41 -4.86 -20.61
N TYR A 559 11.27 -4.96 -19.95
CA TYR A 559 11.03 -4.35 -18.65
C TYR A 559 9.89 -5.03 -17.89
N ASN A 560 9.84 -4.76 -16.58
CA ASN A 560 8.75 -5.08 -15.68
C ASN A 560 8.24 -3.75 -15.10
N LEU A 561 6.97 -3.41 -15.32
CA LEU A 561 6.34 -2.18 -14.83
C LEU A 561 5.25 -2.52 -13.80
N SER A 562 5.46 -2.12 -12.55
CA SER A 562 4.48 -2.20 -11.47
C SER A 562 3.83 -0.84 -11.21
N LEU A 563 2.50 -0.85 -11.02
CA LEU A 563 1.73 0.28 -10.51
C LEU A 563 0.96 -0.17 -9.25
N THR A 564 1.37 0.31 -8.08
CA THR A 564 0.89 -0.17 -6.78
C THR A 564 0.10 0.91 -6.05
N ILE A 565 -1.09 0.59 -5.55
CA ILE A 565 -1.78 1.42 -4.55
C ILE A 565 -1.68 0.71 -3.21
N ALA A 566 -1.09 1.37 -2.21
CA ALA A 566 -0.94 0.82 -0.87
C ALA A 566 -2.25 0.87 -0.06
N PRO A 567 -2.53 -0.08 0.85
CA PRO A 567 -3.73 -0.08 1.68
C PRO A 567 -3.84 1.16 2.58
N VAL A 568 -5.00 1.84 2.54
CA VAL A 568 -5.29 3.05 3.33
C VAL A 568 -5.63 2.69 4.78
N GLY A 569 -4.60 2.22 5.49
CA GLY A 569 -4.73 1.56 6.79
C GLY A 569 -5.23 0.13 6.67
N TYR A 570 -5.05 -0.63 7.75
CA TYR A 570 -5.49 -2.02 7.81
C TYR A 570 -7.01 -2.12 7.96
N THR A 571 -7.64 -3.02 7.20
CA THR A 571 -9.09 -3.23 7.20
C THR A 571 -9.43 -4.64 7.66
N GLU A 572 -10.49 -4.78 8.48
CA GLU A 572 -11.14 -6.05 8.76
C GLU A 572 -12.28 -6.27 7.75
N ILE A 573 -12.28 -7.41 7.06
CA ILE A 573 -13.25 -7.69 6.00
C ILE A 573 -14.71 -7.59 6.48
N ASN A 574 -15.52 -6.83 5.75
CA ASN A 574 -16.98 -6.80 5.93
C ASN A 574 -17.69 -7.33 4.68
N LEU A 575 -17.89 -8.64 4.63
CA LEU A 575 -18.49 -9.34 3.50
C LEU A 575 -19.93 -8.87 3.20
N ALA A 576 -20.67 -8.42 4.22
CA ALA A 576 -22.00 -7.85 4.04
C ALA A 576 -21.96 -6.51 3.31
N ASN A 577 -21.03 -5.62 3.68
CA ASN A 577 -20.81 -4.36 2.97
C ASN A 577 -20.30 -4.61 1.54
N ALA A 578 -19.35 -5.55 1.37
CA ALA A 578 -18.78 -5.91 0.07
C ALA A 578 -19.84 -6.38 -0.94
N VAL A 579 -20.72 -7.32 -0.53
CA VAL A 579 -21.81 -7.77 -1.40
C VAL A 579 -22.82 -6.65 -1.67
N ALA A 580 -23.18 -5.85 -0.67
CA ALA A 580 -24.13 -4.74 -0.85
C ALA A 580 -23.59 -3.63 -1.77
N TYR A 581 -22.28 -3.36 -1.72
CA TYR A 581 -21.59 -2.45 -2.64
C TYR A 581 -21.66 -2.99 -4.06
N LEU A 582 -21.27 -4.26 -4.28
CA LEU A 582 -21.30 -4.92 -5.59
C LEU A 582 -22.73 -4.98 -6.18
N GLU A 583 -23.75 -5.22 -5.36
CA GLU A 583 -25.17 -5.18 -5.79
C GLU A 583 -25.60 -3.79 -6.26
N THR A 584 -24.97 -2.71 -5.79
CA THR A 584 -25.38 -1.31 -6.07
C THR A 584 -24.48 -0.54 -7.03
N HIS A 585 -23.21 -0.93 -7.17
CA HIS A 585 -22.16 -0.22 -7.93
C HIS A 585 -21.66 -1.01 -9.15
N GLN A 586 -22.48 -1.92 -9.70
CA GLN A 586 -22.16 -2.80 -10.83
C GLN A 586 -21.48 -2.09 -12.03
N ASN A 587 -21.80 -0.82 -12.26
CA ASN A 587 -21.20 -0.02 -13.32
C ASN A 587 -19.68 0.17 -13.20
N GLU A 588 -19.12 0.17 -11.98
CA GLU A 588 -17.66 0.27 -11.74
C GLU A 588 -16.88 -0.94 -12.30
N TYR A 589 -17.59 -2.04 -12.57
CA TYR A 589 -17.01 -3.32 -13.00
C TYR A 589 -17.49 -3.74 -14.40
N ASN A 590 -18.23 -2.89 -15.12
CA ASN A 590 -18.86 -3.25 -16.40
C ASN A 590 -18.05 -2.87 -17.65
N ASP A 591 -16.99 -2.07 -17.51
CA ASP A 591 -16.22 -1.55 -18.65
C ASP A 591 -15.30 -2.58 -19.33
N GLN A 592 -15.18 -3.81 -18.79
CA GLN A 592 -14.46 -4.91 -19.45
C GLN A 592 -15.20 -5.51 -20.67
N ILE A 593 -16.45 -5.11 -20.97
CA ILE A 593 -17.23 -5.66 -22.11
C ILE A 593 -16.98 -4.91 -23.44
N VAL A 594 -15.72 -4.71 -23.84
CA VAL A 594 -15.35 -4.44 -25.25
C VAL A 594 -14.00 -5.06 -25.64
N LEU A 595 -14.03 -6.28 -26.22
CA LEU A 595 -13.46 -6.59 -27.55
C LEU A 595 -13.93 -7.96 -28.08
#